data_AF-A0A3G3GL65-F1
#
_entry.id   AF-A0A3G3GL65-F1
#
_cell.length_a   1.000
_cell.length_b   1.000
_cell.length_c   1.000
_cell.angle_alpha   90.00
_cell.angle_beta   90.00
_cell.angle_gamma   90.00
#
_symmetry.space_group_name_H-M   'P 1'
#
loop_
_entity.id
_entity.type
_entity.pdbx_description
1 polymer ?
#
loop_
_entity_poly.entity_id
_entity_poly.type
_entity_poly.pdbx_seq_one_letter_code
_entity_poly.pdbx_strand_id
1 'polypeptide(L)'
;MAFDYVVAPLTTAIAKHGAVLVRKAFEDKLKVPKPVCDVIFTGNLCFVAVTPIRMADGSYRPIESIKAGDLVWSRDEFTKQETAQHVQKPFSNTAHRLVKVIAGIDTILTTPEHPFYVENKGMTQAQFLHKGDLFSTASPTEASLALLPHLARSGIAVDSIHLLDSTVAVYNFEVSNFHTYFVGSQSIWVHNANCGPKPKLLHEFEVDSFTDLQFNLGSKFDNLTPHHIPSDKFMTILKGKFPTDLAHYSHGNGLCIFLEETLKTSGTRHGRTYTKGHTVANDPKGYYKMTPLQALEFDLEDVRQILKDDKLYDASVEAQLQKIKSMNLKLYPNIFK
;
A
#
# COMPACT_ATOMS: atom_id res chain seq x y z
N MET A 1 33.59 30.76 29.95
CA MET A 1 33.53 29.30 30.11
C MET A 1 33.15 28.71 28.77
N ALA A 2 34.17 28.33 28.00
CA ALA A 2 34.04 27.59 26.75
C ALA A 2 34.20 26.11 27.10
N PHE A 3 33.35 25.25 26.55
CA PHE A 3 33.60 23.82 26.52
C PHE A 3 33.71 23.40 25.06
N ASP A 4 34.96 23.29 24.62
CA ASP A 4 35.36 22.48 23.49
C ASP A 4 34.96 21.02 23.74
N TYR A 5 34.35 20.37 22.76
CA TYR A 5 34.46 18.92 22.64
C TYR A 5 34.96 18.57 21.24
N VAL A 6 36.17 18.04 21.27
CA VAL A 6 37.03 17.53 20.22
C VAL A 6 36.31 16.49 19.37
N VAL A 7 36.32 16.69 18.04
CA VAL A 7 36.03 15.65 17.06
C VAL A 7 37.35 14.95 16.72
N ALA A 8 37.46 13.66 17.02
CA ALA A 8 38.50 12.78 16.50
C ALA A 8 37.87 11.50 15.93
N PRO A 9 38.43 10.92 14.85
CA PRO A 9 37.72 9.99 13.98
C PRO A 9 37.89 8.55 14.46
N LEU A 10 36.78 7.83 14.64
CA LEU A 10 36.81 6.38 14.81
C LEU A 10 36.48 5.68 13.49
N THR A 11 37.50 5.54 12.65
CA THR A 11 37.52 4.56 11.56
C THR A 11 37.67 3.15 12.12
N THR A 12 36.84 2.24 11.62
CA THR A 12 37.13 0.80 11.45
C THR A 12 37.22 -0.06 12.71
N ALA A 13 36.06 -0.47 13.24
CA ALA A 13 35.76 -1.83 13.73
C ALA A 13 34.54 -1.80 14.66
N ILE A 14 33.34 -1.96 14.10
CA ILE A 14 32.16 -2.69 14.62
C ILE A 14 31.17 -2.81 13.43
N ALA A 15 31.71 -3.22 12.29
CA ALA A 15 30.91 -3.66 11.15
C ALA A 15 30.47 -5.11 11.43
N LYS A 16 29.19 -5.40 11.15
CA LYS A 16 28.54 -6.72 11.05
C LYS A 16 27.81 -7.35 12.25
N HIS A 17 28.08 -7.05 13.52
CA HIS A 17 27.39 -7.76 14.62
C HIS A 17 26.48 -6.92 15.54
N GLY A 18 26.60 -5.57 15.53
CA GLY A 18 25.70 -4.69 16.31
C GLY A 18 24.36 -4.37 15.62
N ALA A 19 24.30 -4.45 14.29
CA ALA A 19 23.10 -4.08 13.53
C ALA A 19 21.97 -5.12 13.60
N VAL A 20 22.29 -6.38 13.93
CA VAL A 20 21.29 -7.47 13.99
C VAL A 20 20.51 -7.46 15.31
N LEU A 21 21.17 -7.13 16.43
CA LEU A 21 20.53 -7.06 17.75
C LEU A 21 19.64 -5.83 17.93
N VAL A 22 20.00 -4.70 17.32
CA VAL A 22 19.14 -3.49 17.32
C VAL A 22 17.90 -3.71 16.46
N ARG A 23 18.00 -4.50 15.37
CA ARG A 23 16.87 -4.77 14.46
C ARG A 23 15.80 -5.66 15.10
N LYS A 24 16.22 -6.72 15.81
CA LYS A 24 15.28 -7.65 16.49
C LYS A 24 14.55 -6.99 17.66
N ALA A 25 15.22 -6.10 18.41
CA ALA A 25 14.60 -5.36 19.51
C ALA A 25 13.65 -4.23 19.04
N PHE A 26 13.80 -3.75 17.79
CA PHE A 26 12.92 -2.73 17.21
C PHE A 26 11.62 -3.33 16.65
N GLU A 27 11.67 -4.56 16.13
CA GLU A 27 10.51 -5.28 15.58
C GLU A 27 9.59 -5.84 16.67
N ASP A 28 10.12 -6.25 17.82
CA ASP A 28 9.34 -6.91 18.89
C ASP A 28 8.48 -5.94 19.76
N LYS A 29 8.62 -4.61 19.62
CA LYS A 29 7.90 -3.63 20.46
C LYS A 29 6.91 -2.70 19.76
N LEU A 30 6.78 -2.76 18.44
CA LEU A 30 5.71 -2.07 17.74
C LEU A 30 4.69 -3.11 17.28
N LYS A 31 3.56 -3.21 18.00
CA LYS A 31 2.31 -3.67 17.39
C LYS A 31 1.92 -2.62 16.34
N VAL A 32 2.60 -2.63 15.19
CA VAL A 32 2.28 -1.76 14.06
C VAL A 32 0.87 -2.11 13.62
N PRO A 33 -0.07 -1.16 13.58
CA PRO A 33 -1.41 -1.43 13.09
C PRO A 33 -1.37 -2.02 11.68
N LYS A 34 -2.32 -2.92 11.39
CA LYS A 34 -2.50 -3.47 10.04
C LYS A 34 -2.86 -2.31 9.10
N PRO A 35 -2.18 -2.11 7.95
CA PRO A 35 -2.62 -1.18 6.92
C PRO A 35 -3.93 -1.68 6.33
N VAL A 36 -4.73 -0.74 5.86
CA VAL A 36 -6.17 -0.96 5.80
C VAL A 36 -6.67 -1.07 4.36
N CYS A 37 -5.77 -1.11 3.38
CA CYS A 37 -6.08 -1.75 2.10
C CYS A 37 -6.44 -3.25 2.27
N ASP A 38 -6.13 -3.86 3.43
CA ASP A 38 -6.49 -5.24 3.80
C ASP A 38 -7.81 -5.35 4.59
N VAL A 39 -8.44 -4.23 4.96
CA VAL A 39 -9.79 -4.21 5.56
C VAL A 39 -10.75 -3.72 4.50
N ILE A 40 -11.57 -4.63 3.98
CA ILE A 40 -12.71 -4.24 3.16
C ILE A 40 -13.67 -3.46 4.05
N PHE A 41 -13.61 -2.13 3.99
CA PHE A 41 -14.64 -1.29 4.55
C PHE A 41 -15.89 -1.46 3.70
N THR A 42 -16.80 -2.31 4.17
CA THR A 42 -18.11 -2.50 3.56
C THR A 42 -19.03 -1.42 4.13
N GLY A 43 -19.37 -0.41 3.34
CA GLY A 43 -20.27 0.67 3.77
C GLY A 43 -20.28 1.88 2.83
N ASN A 44 -21.36 2.67 2.90
CA ASN A 44 -21.43 3.97 2.21
C ASN A 44 -20.61 4.99 2.98
N LEU A 45 -19.31 5.04 2.74
CA LEU A 45 -18.41 5.90 3.49
C LEU A 45 -18.55 7.34 3.05
N CYS A 46 -19.13 8.18 3.88
CA CYS A 46 -19.45 9.54 3.48
C CYS A 46 -19.44 10.51 4.68
N PHE A 47 -19.42 11.79 4.36
CA PHE A 47 -19.62 12.89 5.30
C PHE A 47 -20.89 13.66 4.97
N VAL A 48 -21.44 14.38 5.94
CA VAL A 48 -22.56 15.30 5.66
C VAL A 48 -22.09 16.49 4.80
N ALA A 49 -23.05 17.17 4.16
CA ALA A 49 -22.79 18.46 3.49
C ALA A 49 -22.05 19.45 4.42
N VAL A 50 -21.44 20.48 3.84
CA VAL A 50 -20.64 21.52 4.50
C VAL A 50 -19.35 21.04 5.17
N THR A 51 -19.08 19.74 5.20
CA THR A 51 -17.81 19.19 5.71
C THR A 51 -16.64 19.81 4.92
N PRO A 52 -15.73 20.56 5.57
CA PRO A 52 -14.61 21.21 4.88
C PRO A 52 -13.62 20.18 4.34
N ILE A 53 -13.21 20.32 3.09
CA ILE A 53 -12.19 19.53 2.42
C ILE A 53 -10.98 20.42 2.15
N ARG A 54 -9.79 19.96 2.51
CA ARG A 54 -8.55 20.70 2.20
C ARG A 54 -8.21 20.59 0.71
N MET A 55 -8.24 21.71 0.02
CA MET A 55 -7.87 21.83 -1.39
C MET A 55 -6.35 21.91 -1.55
N ALA A 56 -5.86 21.64 -2.77
CA ALA A 56 -4.42 21.64 -3.04
C ALA A 56 -3.75 23.03 -2.90
N ASP A 57 -4.52 24.10 -3.08
CA ASP A 57 -4.07 25.49 -2.87
C ASP A 57 -4.08 25.92 -1.39
N GLY A 58 -4.45 25.01 -0.48
CA GLY A 58 -4.56 25.26 0.95
C GLY A 58 -5.89 25.89 1.39
N SER A 59 -6.79 26.20 0.45
CA SER A 59 -8.16 26.62 0.77
C SER A 59 -9.01 25.45 1.26
N TYR A 60 -10.21 25.75 1.77
CA TYR A 60 -11.19 24.74 2.14
C TYR A 60 -12.48 24.94 1.36
N ARG A 61 -13.04 23.83 0.87
CA ARG A 61 -14.33 23.79 0.17
C ARG A 61 -15.26 22.78 0.83
N PRO A 62 -16.58 23.02 0.85
CA PRO A 62 -17.54 22.05 1.36
C PRO A 62 -17.60 20.82 0.44
N ILE A 63 -17.74 19.63 1.03
CA ILE A 63 -17.63 18.34 0.33
C ILE A 63 -18.60 18.18 -0.85
N GLU A 64 -19.82 18.69 -0.75
CA GLU A 64 -20.84 18.65 -1.81
C GLU A 64 -20.50 19.52 -3.02
N SER A 65 -19.55 20.46 -2.86
CA SER A 65 -19.11 21.32 -3.95
C SER A 65 -17.96 20.72 -4.77
N ILE A 66 -17.36 19.63 -4.32
CA ILE A 66 -16.18 19.00 -4.95
C ILE A 66 -16.60 18.30 -6.25
N LYS A 67 -15.82 18.50 -7.31
CA LYS A 67 -16.11 18.03 -8.67
C LYS A 67 -14.94 17.21 -9.22
N ALA A 68 -15.24 16.33 -10.18
CA ALA A 68 -14.20 15.64 -10.93
C ALA A 68 -13.24 16.65 -11.59
N GLY A 69 -11.94 16.38 -11.50
CA GLY A 69 -10.88 17.26 -11.96
C GLY A 69 -10.36 18.25 -10.91
N ASP A 70 -11.08 18.50 -9.81
CA ASP A 70 -10.57 19.31 -8.70
C ASP A 70 -9.28 18.69 -8.13
N LEU A 71 -8.40 19.53 -7.58
CA LEU A 71 -7.19 19.10 -6.89
C LEU A 71 -7.35 19.23 -5.38
N VAL A 72 -7.22 18.12 -4.67
CA VAL A 72 -7.28 18.08 -3.20
C VAL A 72 -5.92 17.73 -2.63
N TRP A 73 -5.67 18.18 -1.39
CA TRP A 73 -4.48 17.74 -0.69
C TRP A 73 -4.68 16.31 -0.20
N SER A 74 -3.68 15.46 -0.40
CA SER A 74 -3.76 14.04 -0.08
C SER A 74 -2.43 13.55 0.49
N ARG A 75 -2.48 12.43 1.23
CA ARG A 75 -1.30 11.81 1.81
C ARG A 75 -1.29 10.32 1.50
N ASP A 76 -0.18 9.85 0.97
CA ASP A 76 0.00 8.44 0.70
C ASP A 76 0.00 7.63 2.02
N GLU A 77 -0.79 6.56 2.10
CA GLU A 77 -0.93 5.78 3.33
C GLU A 77 0.39 5.14 3.76
N PHE A 78 1.28 4.85 2.81
CA PHE A 78 2.50 4.07 3.03
C PHE A 78 3.73 4.96 3.25
N THR A 79 4.05 5.80 2.26
CA THR A 79 5.20 6.70 2.25
C THR A 79 4.98 7.92 3.14
N LYS A 80 3.73 8.21 3.52
CA LYS A 80 3.31 9.43 4.24
C LYS A 80 3.62 10.72 3.48
N GLN A 81 3.97 10.63 2.21
CA GLN A 81 4.19 11.79 1.36
C GLN A 81 2.87 12.52 1.12
N GLU A 82 2.90 13.84 1.29
CA GLU A 82 1.77 14.71 0.97
C GLU A 82 1.95 15.35 -0.40
N THR A 83 0.91 15.31 -1.23
CA THR A 83 0.87 16.04 -2.50
C THR A 83 -0.56 16.26 -2.96
N ALA A 84 -0.72 17.13 -3.96
CA ALA A 84 -1.98 17.33 -4.64
C ALA A 84 -2.35 16.07 -5.46
N GLN A 85 -3.62 15.67 -5.38
CA GLN A 85 -4.17 14.56 -6.14
C GLN A 85 -5.49 14.97 -6.77
N HIS A 86 -5.81 14.40 -7.94
CA HIS A 86 -7.03 14.69 -8.66
C HIS A 86 -8.23 13.97 -8.05
N VAL A 87 -9.34 14.69 -7.96
CA VAL A 87 -10.65 14.08 -7.74
C VAL A 87 -11.11 13.41 -9.03
N GLN A 88 -11.33 12.11 -8.97
CA GLN A 88 -11.81 11.31 -10.10
C GLN A 88 -13.32 11.37 -10.22
N LYS A 89 -14.02 11.08 -9.13
CA LYS A 89 -15.47 10.92 -9.15
C LYS A 89 -16.11 11.33 -7.83
N PRO A 90 -16.89 12.42 -7.79
CA PRO A 90 -17.76 12.71 -6.65
C PRO A 90 -19.00 11.80 -6.68
N PHE A 91 -19.50 11.47 -5.49
CA PHE A 91 -20.74 10.71 -5.33
C PHE A 91 -21.46 11.10 -4.05
N SER A 92 -22.77 10.87 -4.03
CA SER A 92 -23.63 11.13 -2.89
C SER A 92 -24.48 9.91 -2.58
N ASN A 93 -24.84 9.74 -1.31
CA ASN A 93 -25.71 8.69 -0.84
C ASN A 93 -26.65 9.21 0.25
N THR A 94 -27.52 8.34 0.76
CA THR A 94 -28.31 8.59 1.96
C THR A 94 -27.80 7.70 3.09
N ALA A 95 -27.50 8.31 4.24
CA ALA A 95 -27.17 7.59 5.46
C ALA A 95 -28.35 7.67 6.43
N HIS A 96 -28.58 6.60 7.19
CA HIS A 96 -29.61 6.55 8.25
C HIS A 96 -29.03 6.63 9.67
N ARG A 97 -27.70 6.51 9.77
CA ARG A 97 -26.94 6.63 11.02
C ARG A 97 -25.69 7.45 10.76
N LEU A 98 -25.32 8.25 11.75
CA LEU A 98 -24.13 9.07 11.74
C LEU A 98 -23.35 8.88 13.05
N VAL A 99 -22.08 9.20 13.00
CA VAL A 99 -21.22 9.46 14.16
C VAL A 99 -20.90 10.95 14.14
N LYS A 100 -21.16 11.63 15.26
CA LYS A 100 -20.61 12.95 15.57
C LYS A 100 -19.29 12.76 16.30
N VAL A 101 -18.21 13.16 15.66
CA VAL A 101 -16.85 13.15 16.24
C VAL A 101 -16.48 14.59 16.60
N ILE A 102 -16.14 14.83 17.86
CA ILE A 102 -15.62 16.12 18.33
C ILE A 102 -14.13 15.94 18.62
N ALA A 103 -13.29 16.74 17.97
CA ALA A 103 -11.83 16.67 18.10
C ALA A 103 -11.21 18.06 17.96
N GLY A 104 -10.76 18.65 19.07
CA GLY A 104 -10.26 20.02 19.10
C GLY A 104 -11.35 21.02 18.74
N ILE A 105 -11.11 21.83 17.70
CA ILE A 105 -12.11 22.82 17.22
C ILE A 105 -13.08 22.26 16.18
N ASP A 106 -12.85 21.04 15.69
CA ASP A 106 -13.71 20.43 14.66
C ASP A 106 -14.81 19.57 15.28
N THR A 107 -15.99 19.69 14.67
CA THR A 107 -17.10 18.75 14.83
C THR A 107 -17.39 18.14 13.47
N ILE A 108 -17.15 16.83 13.32
CA ILE A 108 -17.32 16.11 12.07
C ILE A 108 -18.50 15.15 12.20
N LEU A 109 -19.43 15.22 11.25
CA LEU A 109 -20.54 14.29 11.12
C LEU A 109 -20.28 13.37 9.92
N THR A 110 -20.22 12.07 10.19
CA THR A 110 -19.76 11.07 9.23
C THR A 110 -20.53 9.76 9.37
N THR A 111 -20.50 8.90 8.37
CA THR A 111 -21.05 7.55 8.48
C THR A 111 -20.24 6.69 9.47
N PRO A 112 -20.86 5.76 10.21
CA PRO A 112 -20.19 4.93 11.21
C PRO A 112 -18.93 4.22 10.73
N GLU A 113 -18.93 3.78 9.48
CA GLU A 113 -17.87 2.98 8.89
C GLU A 113 -16.71 3.84 8.34
N HIS A 114 -16.83 5.17 8.31
CA HIS A 114 -15.83 6.04 7.66
C HIS A 114 -14.49 6.01 8.42
N PRO A 115 -13.36 5.72 7.76
CA PRO A 115 -12.07 5.63 8.41
C PRO A 115 -11.38 6.99 8.63
N PHE A 116 -10.86 7.15 9.84
CA PHE A 116 -9.95 8.21 10.24
C PHE A 116 -8.59 7.60 10.57
N TYR A 117 -7.49 8.25 10.18
CA TYR A 117 -6.18 7.77 10.59
C TYR A 117 -5.90 8.17 12.03
N VAL A 118 -5.81 7.18 12.91
CA VAL A 118 -5.44 7.34 14.32
C VAL A 118 -3.99 6.90 14.53
N GLU A 119 -3.19 7.75 15.14
CA GLU A 119 -1.80 7.46 15.49
C GLU A 119 -1.72 6.18 16.34
N ASN A 120 -0.82 5.28 15.98
CA ASN A 120 -0.66 3.95 16.59
C ASN A 120 -1.87 3.00 16.46
N LYS A 121 -2.93 3.36 15.71
CA LYS A 121 -4.04 2.44 15.36
C LYS A 121 -4.30 2.32 13.86
N GLY A 122 -3.76 3.22 13.04
CA GLY A 122 -4.03 3.25 11.60
C GLY A 122 -5.45 3.72 11.27
N MET A 123 -5.94 3.40 10.08
CA MET A 123 -7.30 3.75 9.66
C MET A 123 -8.32 3.02 10.56
N THR A 124 -9.08 3.81 11.32
CA THR A 124 -10.04 3.36 12.32
C THR A 124 -11.41 3.90 11.95
N GLN A 125 -12.43 3.03 11.88
CA GLN A 125 -13.80 3.46 11.60
C GLN A 125 -14.29 4.44 12.67
N ALA A 126 -15.09 5.42 12.25
CA ALA A 126 -15.65 6.44 13.13
C ALA A 126 -16.35 5.86 14.37
N GLN A 127 -17.09 4.75 14.21
CA GLN A 127 -17.80 4.09 15.30
C GLN A 127 -16.90 3.39 16.33
N PHE A 128 -15.62 3.18 16.01
CA PHE A 128 -14.63 2.53 16.89
C PHE A 128 -13.60 3.51 17.45
N LEU A 129 -13.78 4.81 17.21
CA LEU A 129 -12.97 5.84 17.83
C LEU A 129 -13.25 5.91 19.33
N HIS A 130 -12.23 6.28 20.10
CA HIS A 130 -12.36 6.48 21.53
C HIS A 130 -11.83 7.86 21.92
N LYS A 131 -12.36 8.41 23.01
CA LYS A 131 -11.81 9.63 23.61
C LYS A 131 -10.31 9.43 23.88
N GLY A 132 -9.51 10.41 23.47
CA GLY A 132 -8.05 10.38 23.57
C GLY A 132 -7.33 9.78 22.37
N ASP A 133 -8.05 9.20 21.40
CA ASP A 133 -7.45 8.78 20.13
C ASP A 133 -6.87 10.00 19.41
N LEU A 134 -5.63 9.88 18.94
CA LEU A 134 -4.91 10.98 18.33
C LEU A 134 -5.02 10.88 16.81
N PHE A 135 -5.75 11.79 16.19
CA PHE A 135 -5.82 11.89 14.74
C PHE A 135 -4.56 12.46 14.14
N SER A 136 -4.15 11.91 13.01
CA SER A 136 -3.12 12.53 12.17
C SER A 136 -3.73 13.66 11.34
N THR A 137 -3.03 14.78 11.28
CA THR A 137 -3.44 15.97 10.51
C THR A 137 -2.45 16.26 9.41
N ALA A 138 -2.85 17.00 8.38
CA ALA A 138 -1.94 17.44 7.33
C ALA A 138 -0.71 18.16 7.91
N SER A 139 0.41 18.06 7.22
CA SER A 139 1.64 18.76 7.60
C SER A 139 1.36 20.26 7.59
N PRO A 140 1.79 20.99 8.63
CA PRO A 140 1.59 22.43 8.68
C PRO A 140 2.34 23.07 7.50
N THR A 141 1.73 24.06 6.86
CA THR A 141 2.43 24.86 5.85
C THR A 141 3.50 25.71 6.53
N GLU A 142 4.55 26.09 5.78
CA GLU A 142 5.58 27.03 6.25
C GLU A 142 4.98 28.31 6.85
N ALA A 143 3.90 28.82 6.24
CA ALA A 143 3.18 29.98 6.75
C ALA A 143 2.53 29.72 8.12
N SER A 144 1.91 28.57 8.33
CA SER A 144 1.36 28.18 9.64
C SER A 144 2.43 27.88 10.69
N LEU A 145 3.58 27.31 10.30
CA LEU A 145 4.72 27.09 11.21
C LEU A 145 5.34 28.41 11.67
N ALA A 146 5.44 29.42 10.79
CA ALA A 146 5.97 30.73 11.13
C ALA A 146 5.09 31.50 12.13
N LEU A 147 3.77 31.34 12.04
CA LEU A 147 2.81 32.02 12.92
C LEU A 147 2.61 31.28 14.24
N LEU A 148 2.63 29.94 14.22
CA LEU A 148 2.33 29.10 15.38
C LEU A 148 3.30 27.90 15.40
N PRO A 149 4.56 28.08 15.83
CA PRO A 149 5.58 27.03 15.82
C PRO A 149 5.21 25.82 16.69
N HIS A 150 4.30 25.99 17.66
CA HIS A 150 3.76 24.90 18.47
C HIS A 150 2.79 23.97 17.70
N LEU A 151 2.31 24.36 16.51
CA LEU A 151 1.55 23.48 15.59
C LEU A 151 2.40 22.39 14.95
N ALA A 152 3.71 22.36 15.22
CA ALA A 152 4.55 21.20 14.92
C ALA A 152 4.11 19.92 15.66
N ARG A 153 3.17 19.99 16.62
CA ARG A 153 2.58 18.80 17.25
C ARG A 153 1.69 18.05 16.24
N SER A 154 2.14 16.85 15.86
CA SER A 154 1.44 15.90 14.97
C SER A 154 0.18 15.30 15.59
N GLY A 155 -0.93 16.05 15.59
CA GLY A 155 -2.25 15.47 15.68
C GLY A 155 -3.22 16.09 16.69
N ILE A 156 -4.48 15.66 16.61
CA ILE A 156 -5.61 16.18 17.39
C ILE A 156 -6.27 15.04 18.15
N ALA A 157 -6.47 15.21 19.46
CA ALA A 157 -7.16 14.20 20.25
C ALA A 157 -8.68 14.24 20.01
N VAL A 158 -9.31 13.07 19.95
CA VAL A 158 -10.75 12.92 19.99
C VAL A 158 -11.24 13.26 21.39
N ASP A 159 -12.15 14.23 21.50
CA ASP A 159 -12.75 14.65 22.76
C ASP A 159 -13.97 13.79 23.12
N SER A 160 -14.81 13.50 22.13
CA SER A 160 -16.01 12.67 22.30
C SER A 160 -16.56 12.16 20.97
N ILE A 161 -17.34 11.07 21.05
CA ILE A 161 -18.09 10.51 19.93
C ILE A 161 -19.54 10.26 20.33
N HIS A 162 -20.48 10.51 19.42
CA HIS A 162 -21.90 10.27 19.61
C HIS A 162 -22.52 9.61 18.39
N LEU A 163 -23.22 8.50 18.58
CA LEU A 163 -24.05 7.89 17.54
C LEU A 163 -25.37 8.65 17.42
N LEU A 164 -25.79 8.91 16.19
CA LEU A 164 -27.01 9.62 15.87
C LEU A 164 -27.81 8.82 14.84
N ASP A 165 -29.07 8.55 15.14
CA ASP A 165 -30.00 8.01 14.15
C ASP A 165 -30.62 9.19 13.40
N SER A 166 -30.18 9.39 12.16
CA SER A 166 -30.59 10.53 11.33
C SER A 166 -30.51 10.15 9.87
N THR A 167 -31.56 10.47 9.11
CA THR A 167 -31.58 10.25 7.67
C THR A 167 -31.18 11.53 6.94
N VAL A 168 -30.00 11.55 6.36
CA VAL A 168 -29.45 12.72 5.65
C VAL A 168 -28.71 12.34 4.38
N ALA A 169 -28.65 13.28 3.44
CA ALA A 169 -27.75 13.19 2.30
C ALA A 169 -26.29 13.29 2.78
N VAL A 170 -25.45 12.41 2.26
CA VAL A 170 -24.03 12.32 2.57
C VAL A 170 -23.22 12.25 1.27
N TYR A 171 -21.98 12.71 1.32
CA TYR A 171 -21.12 12.94 0.16
C TYR A 171 -19.75 12.30 0.38
N ASN A 172 -19.12 11.86 -0.70
CA ASN A 172 -17.72 11.48 -0.75
C ASN A 172 -17.23 11.62 -2.21
N PHE A 173 -15.94 11.44 -2.44
CA PHE A 173 -15.36 11.47 -3.77
C PHE A 173 -14.14 10.55 -3.83
N GLU A 174 -13.82 10.07 -5.02
CA GLU A 174 -12.61 9.31 -5.26
C GLU A 174 -11.45 10.25 -5.62
N VAL A 175 -10.29 10.02 -5.00
CA VAL A 175 -9.02 10.71 -5.20
C VAL A 175 -8.05 9.74 -5.85
N SER A 176 -7.38 10.19 -6.90
CA SER A 176 -6.38 9.41 -7.64
C SER A 176 -5.18 9.03 -6.78
N ASN A 177 -4.60 7.85 -7.07
CA ASN A 177 -3.34 7.34 -6.53
C ASN A 177 -3.35 7.00 -5.04
N PHE A 178 -3.61 7.98 -4.17
CA PHE A 178 -3.46 7.84 -2.73
C PHE A 178 -4.75 7.40 -2.04
N HIS A 179 -5.91 7.64 -2.66
CA HIS A 179 -7.21 7.30 -2.10
C HIS A 179 -7.44 7.85 -0.67
N THR A 180 -6.81 8.97 -0.33
CA THR A 180 -7.01 9.68 0.94
C THR A 180 -7.18 11.17 0.71
N TYR A 181 -7.66 11.88 1.72
CA TYR A 181 -7.82 13.34 1.71
C TYR A 181 -7.92 13.85 3.15
N PHE A 182 -8.05 15.17 3.30
CA PHE A 182 -8.14 15.82 4.60
C PHE A 182 -9.47 16.54 4.77
N VAL A 183 -10.07 16.36 5.95
CA VAL A 183 -11.38 16.92 6.34
C VAL A 183 -11.30 17.81 7.57
N GLY A 184 -12.26 18.72 7.72
CA GLY A 184 -12.33 19.63 8.85
C GLY A 184 -11.33 20.78 8.77
N SER A 185 -11.52 21.78 9.62
CA SER A 185 -10.72 23.01 9.66
C SER A 185 -9.27 22.74 10.06
N GLN A 186 -9.03 21.66 10.78
CA GLN A 186 -7.71 21.24 11.21
C GLN A 186 -7.12 20.12 10.33
N SER A 187 -7.71 19.85 9.15
CA SER A 187 -7.20 18.91 8.14
C SER A 187 -6.89 17.52 8.71
N ILE A 188 -7.89 16.84 9.25
CA ILE A 188 -7.80 15.47 9.75
C ILE A 188 -7.73 14.48 8.58
N TRP A 189 -6.80 13.53 8.65
CA TRP A 189 -6.54 12.57 7.58
C TRP A 189 -7.56 11.43 7.55
N VAL A 190 -8.22 11.25 6.41
CA VAL A 190 -9.26 10.24 6.18
C VAL A 190 -9.04 9.52 4.85
N HIS A 191 -9.70 8.37 4.68
CA HIS A 191 -9.53 7.52 3.49
C HIS A 191 -10.82 7.45 2.65
N ASN A 192 -10.67 7.45 1.32
CA ASN A 192 -11.71 7.11 0.35
C ASN A 192 -11.96 5.62 0.39
N ALA A 193 -12.57 5.08 1.44
CA ALA A 193 -12.70 3.62 1.55
C ALA A 193 -13.87 3.08 0.71
N ASN A 194 -13.76 3.29 -0.60
CA ASN A 194 -14.36 2.48 -1.64
C ASN A 194 -13.31 2.35 -2.75
N CYS A 195 -12.11 1.90 -2.39
CA CYS A 195 -11.11 1.55 -3.40
C CYS A 195 -11.71 0.43 -4.24
N GLY A 196 -12.02 0.78 -5.49
CA GLY A 196 -11.98 -0.19 -6.54
C GLY A 196 -10.62 -0.91 -6.57
N PRO A 197 -10.41 -1.79 -7.55
CA PRO A 197 -9.14 -2.47 -7.69
C PRO A 197 -7.94 -1.51 -7.60
N LYS A 198 -6.89 -1.92 -6.85
CA LYS A 198 -5.65 -1.15 -6.71
C LYS A 198 -5.13 -0.79 -8.11
N PRO A 199 -4.82 0.49 -8.41
CA PRO A 199 -4.33 0.87 -9.73
C PRO A 199 -3.03 0.12 -10.08
N LYS A 200 -2.84 -0.09 -11.39
CA LYS A 200 -1.59 -0.61 -11.95
C LYS A 200 -0.46 0.40 -11.71
N LEU A 201 0.70 -0.05 -11.20
CA LEU A 201 1.90 0.79 -11.08
C LEU A 201 2.61 0.95 -12.43
N LEU A 202 3.37 2.04 -12.60
CA LEU A 202 4.22 2.22 -13.77
C LEU A 202 5.26 1.08 -13.82
N HIS A 203 5.46 0.44 -14.98
CA HIS A 203 6.30 -0.77 -15.18
C HIS A 203 5.77 -2.08 -14.56
N GLU A 204 4.60 -2.06 -13.92
CA GLU A 204 4.00 -3.30 -13.44
C GLU A 204 3.62 -4.23 -14.60
N PHE A 205 3.83 -5.53 -14.39
CA PHE A 205 3.67 -6.64 -15.35
C PHE A 205 4.75 -6.74 -16.42
N GLU A 206 5.78 -5.88 -16.38
CA GLU A 206 6.94 -6.09 -17.24
C GLU A 206 7.66 -7.38 -16.86
N VAL A 207 8.15 -8.07 -17.89
CA VAL A 207 8.80 -9.38 -17.79
C VAL A 207 10.22 -9.28 -18.28
N ASP A 208 11.15 -9.72 -17.44
CA ASP A 208 12.56 -9.92 -17.76
C ASP A 208 13.24 -10.84 -16.73
N SER A 209 14.56 -10.98 -16.81
CA SER A 209 15.36 -11.63 -15.76
C SER A 209 15.28 -10.86 -14.44
N PHE A 210 15.43 -11.55 -13.31
CA PHE A 210 15.41 -10.92 -11.98
C PHE A 210 16.39 -9.74 -11.87
N THR A 211 17.60 -9.91 -12.40
CA THR A 211 18.65 -8.88 -12.37
C THR A 211 18.26 -7.69 -13.24
N ASP A 212 17.77 -7.94 -14.46
CA ASP A 212 17.39 -6.84 -15.38
C ASP A 212 16.21 -6.04 -14.84
N LEU A 213 15.19 -6.70 -14.29
CA LEU A 213 14.10 -6.00 -13.62
C LEU A 213 14.62 -5.19 -12.43
N GLN A 214 15.45 -5.79 -11.56
CA GLN A 214 15.94 -5.12 -10.35
C GLN A 214 16.84 -3.91 -10.64
N PHE A 215 17.67 -3.94 -11.70
CA PHE A 215 18.66 -2.90 -11.97
C PHE A 215 18.25 -1.88 -13.03
N ASN A 216 17.45 -2.26 -14.03
CA ASN A 216 17.12 -1.37 -15.16
C ASN A 216 15.78 -0.64 -14.98
N LEU A 217 14.90 -1.17 -14.13
CA LEU A 217 13.51 -0.72 -14.01
C LEU A 217 13.07 -0.54 -12.55
N GLY A 218 13.65 -1.32 -11.64
CA GLY A 218 13.44 -1.19 -10.21
C GLY A 218 14.13 0.03 -9.64
N SER A 219 13.36 0.98 -9.12
CA SER A 219 13.86 2.03 -8.25
C SER A 219 13.62 1.65 -6.79
N LYS A 220 14.54 2.03 -5.91
CA LYS A 220 14.26 2.03 -4.48
C LYS A 220 13.01 2.92 -4.32
N PHE A 221 11.91 2.38 -3.78
CA PHE A 221 10.64 3.07 -3.50
C PHE A 221 9.55 3.08 -4.61
N ASP A 222 9.60 2.21 -5.61
CA ASP A 222 8.50 2.06 -6.59
C ASP A 222 7.39 1.06 -6.21
N ASN A 223 7.54 0.33 -5.09
CA ASN A 223 6.63 -0.74 -4.66
C ASN A 223 6.45 -1.87 -5.69
N LEU A 224 7.48 -2.14 -6.51
CA LEU A 224 7.50 -3.28 -7.40
C LEU A 224 8.49 -4.33 -6.91
N THR A 225 8.11 -5.61 -7.02
CA THR A 225 9.03 -6.71 -6.77
C THR A 225 8.97 -7.73 -7.92
N PRO A 226 10.12 -8.20 -8.43
CA PRO A 226 10.17 -9.29 -9.38
C PRO A 226 9.66 -10.60 -8.77
N HIS A 227 8.62 -11.18 -9.36
CA HIS A 227 8.09 -12.50 -9.03
C HIS A 227 8.61 -13.54 -10.02
N HIS A 228 9.39 -14.53 -9.56
CA HIS A 228 9.89 -15.63 -10.40
C HIS A 228 8.75 -16.52 -10.92
N ILE A 229 8.75 -16.79 -12.23
CA ILE A 229 7.82 -17.72 -12.88
C ILE A 229 8.60 -18.69 -13.80
N PRO A 230 8.75 -19.98 -13.44
CA PRO A 230 8.30 -20.58 -12.19
C PRO A 230 9.10 -20.08 -10.99
N SER A 231 8.62 -20.33 -9.76
CA SER A 231 9.32 -19.90 -8.54
C SER A 231 10.80 -20.33 -8.50
N ASP A 232 11.66 -19.43 -8.00
CA ASP A 232 13.11 -19.69 -7.89
C ASP A 232 13.44 -20.95 -7.08
N LYS A 233 12.63 -21.23 -6.05
CA LYS A 233 12.77 -22.43 -5.24
C LYS A 233 12.52 -23.71 -6.05
N PHE A 234 11.49 -23.71 -6.90
CA PHE A 234 11.18 -24.83 -7.79
C PHE A 234 12.29 -25.04 -8.81
N MET A 235 12.76 -23.96 -9.45
CA MET A 235 13.87 -24.02 -10.41
C MET A 235 15.18 -24.51 -9.78
N THR A 236 15.46 -24.09 -8.53
CA THR A 236 16.62 -24.59 -7.76
C THR A 236 16.53 -26.10 -7.49
N ILE A 237 15.34 -26.61 -7.16
CA ILE A 237 15.11 -28.05 -6.99
C ILE A 237 15.29 -28.79 -8.32
N LEU A 238 14.75 -28.25 -9.42
CA LEU A 238 14.93 -28.82 -10.75
C LEU A 238 16.39 -28.85 -11.17
N LYS A 239 17.18 -27.81 -10.87
CA LYS A 239 18.62 -27.79 -11.18
C LYS A 239 19.37 -28.94 -10.51
N GLY A 240 18.97 -29.35 -9.32
CA GLY A 240 19.51 -30.54 -8.66
C GLY A 240 19.18 -31.85 -9.39
N LYS A 241 18.04 -31.91 -10.10
CA LYS A 241 17.60 -33.08 -10.88
C LYS A 241 18.16 -33.08 -12.32
N PHE A 242 18.33 -31.90 -12.91
CA PHE A 242 18.76 -31.69 -14.29
C PHE A 242 19.94 -30.70 -14.36
N PRO A 243 21.11 -31.04 -13.79
CA PRO A 243 22.21 -30.11 -13.63
C PRO A 243 22.83 -29.63 -14.95
N THR A 244 22.77 -30.45 -16.01
CA THR A 244 23.28 -30.08 -17.34
C THR A 244 22.33 -29.12 -18.05
N ASP A 245 21.03 -29.43 -18.10
CA ASP A 245 20.03 -28.60 -18.77
C ASP A 245 19.79 -27.26 -18.06
N LEU A 246 20.05 -27.18 -16.75
CA LEU A 246 19.93 -25.97 -15.93
C LEU A 246 21.29 -25.45 -15.45
N ALA A 247 22.38 -25.79 -16.13
CA ALA A 247 23.74 -25.37 -15.73
C ALA A 247 23.85 -23.85 -15.56
N HIS A 248 23.23 -23.10 -16.48
CA HIS A 248 23.22 -21.65 -16.50
C HIS A 248 22.16 -21.00 -15.59
N TYR A 249 21.22 -21.77 -15.02
CA TYR A 249 20.21 -21.19 -14.13
C TYR A 249 20.83 -20.66 -12.82
N SER A 250 20.39 -19.49 -12.40
CA SER A 250 20.69 -18.83 -11.12
C SER A 250 19.49 -17.97 -10.71
N HIS A 251 19.42 -17.59 -9.44
CA HIS A 251 18.40 -16.65 -8.97
C HIS A 251 18.34 -15.36 -9.81
N GLY A 252 19.51 -14.83 -10.19
CA GLY A 252 19.63 -13.56 -10.91
C GLY A 252 19.16 -13.60 -12.37
N ASN A 253 19.28 -14.73 -13.06
CA ASN A 253 18.77 -14.88 -14.42
C ASN A 253 17.46 -15.66 -14.52
N GLY A 254 16.87 -16.02 -13.39
CA GLY A 254 15.51 -16.54 -13.34
C GLY A 254 14.52 -15.51 -13.87
N LEU A 255 13.58 -15.96 -14.70
CA LEU A 255 12.60 -15.09 -15.33
C LEU A 255 11.52 -14.68 -14.35
N CYS A 256 11.17 -13.39 -14.40
CA CYS A 256 10.28 -12.76 -13.46
C CYS A 256 9.25 -11.87 -14.15
N ILE A 257 8.16 -11.59 -13.44
CA ILE A 257 7.20 -10.53 -13.75
C ILE A 257 7.17 -9.52 -12.60
N PHE A 258 7.13 -8.22 -12.89
CA PHE A 258 6.94 -7.22 -11.85
C PHE A 258 5.51 -7.25 -11.32
N LEU A 259 5.39 -7.35 -10.00
CA LEU A 259 4.12 -7.25 -9.28
C LEU A 259 4.25 -6.22 -8.16
N GLU A 260 3.14 -5.53 -7.87
CA GLU A 260 3.02 -4.68 -6.69
C GLU A 260 3.41 -5.44 -5.43
N GLU A 261 4.39 -4.92 -4.69
CA GLU A 261 4.78 -5.34 -3.36
C GLU A 261 5.25 -4.14 -2.52
N THR A 262 4.57 -3.91 -1.40
CA THR A 262 4.98 -3.00 -0.34
C THR A 262 5.69 -3.76 0.79
N LEU A 263 6.21 -3.04 1.80
CA LEU A 263 6.90 -3.62 2.96
C LEU A 263 6.08 -4.64 3.78
N LYS A 264 4.77 -4.82 3.49
CA LYS A 264 3.95 -5.92 4.00
C LYS A 264 3.51 -6.78 2.81
N THR A 265 3.86 -8.07 2.82
CA THR A 265 3.76 -8.94 1.64
C THR A 265 2.34 -9.50 1.42
N SER A 266 1.60 -9.90 2.46
CA SER A 266 0.43 -10.79 2.31
C SER A 266 -0.79 -10.26 1.54
N GLY A 267 -0.95 -8.94 1.39
CA GLY A 267 -2.09 -8.31 0.69
C GLY A 267 -1.74 -7.70 -0.68
N THR A 268 -0.49 -7.82 -1.10
CA THR A 268 -0.01 -7.24 -2.35
C THR A 268 -0.26 -8.23 -3.50
N ARG A 269 -0.21 -7.77 -4.76
CA ARG A 269 -0.30 -8.71 -5.89
C ARG A 269 0.79 -9.77 -5.83
N HIS A 270 2.01 -9.35 -5.49
CA HIS A 270 3.12 -10.28 -5.32
C HIS A 270 2.90 -11.25 -4.16
N GLY A 271 2.52 -10.80 -2.96
CA GLY A 271 2.42 -11.73 -1.82
C GLY A 271 1.12 -12.52 -1.75
N ARG A 272 0.13 -12.24 -2.60
CA ARG A 272 -1.00 -13.14 -2.87
C ARG A 272 -0.62 -14.35 -3.72
N THR A 273 0.52 -14.31 -4.43
CA THR A 273 0.98 -15.46 -5.21
C THR A 273 1.21 -16.66 -4.30
N TYR A 274 0.82 -17.84 -4.77
CA TYR A 274 0.86 -19.08 -4.01
C TYR A 274 2.27 -19.39 -3.49
N THR A 275 3.28 -19.21 -4.34
CA THR A 275 4.68 -19.56 -4.05
C THR A 275 5.36 -18.58 -3.08
N LYS A 276 4.77 -17.40 -2.82
CA LYS A 276 5.22 -16.51 -1.73
C LYS A 276 4.72 -16.94 -0.36
N GLY A 277 3.55 -17.56 -0.28
CA GLY A 277 2.97 -18.06 0.98
C GLY A 277 3.37 -19.48 1.37
N HIS A 278 3.94 -20.26 0.45
CA HIS A 278 4.09 -21.71 0.61
C HIS A 278 5.51 -22.21 0.39
N THR A 279 5.91 -23.20 1.19
CA THR A 279 7.24 -23.84 1.12
C THR A 279 7.08 -25.31 0.77
N VAL A 280 8.18 -26.01 0.45
CA VAL A 280 8.14 -27.46 0.19
C VAL A 280 7.51 -28.26 1.34
N ALA A 281 7.66 -27.80 2.59
CA ALA A 281 7.08 -28.44 3.77
C ALA A 281 5.60 -28.10 3.99
N ASN A 282 5.12 -26.99 3.41
CA ASN A 282 3.74 -26.53 3.51
C ASN A 282 3.23 -26.19 2.11
N ASP A 283 2.85 -27.23 1.36
CA ASP A 283 2.44 -27.15 -0.04
C ASP A 283 1.12 -27.93 -0.25
N PRO A 284 -0.02 -27.36 0.18
CA PRO A 284 -1.32 -28.02 0.10
C PRO A 284 -1.76 -28.34 -1.34
N LYS A 285 -1.28 -27.59 -2.34
CA LYS A 285 -1.58 -27.81 -3.76
C LYS A 285 -0.58 -28.72 -4.48
N GLY A 286 0.46 -29.20 -3.78
CA GLY A 286 1.47 -30.09 -4.37
C GLY A 286 2.28 -29.46 -5.51
N TYR A 287 2.40 -28.13 -5.52
CA TYR A 287 3.15 -27.37 -6.51
C TYR A 287 4.57 -27.89 -6.72
N TYR A 288 5.31 -28.21 -5.65
CA TYR A 288 6.70 -28.67 -5.77
C TYR A 288 6.84 -30.12 -6.27
N LYS A 289 5.72 -30.81 -6.50
CA LYS A 289 5.65 -32.16 -7.09
C LYS A 289 5.19 -32.14 -8.56
N MET A 290 4.79 -30.99 -9.07
CA MET A 290 4.34 -30.82 -10.46
C MET A 290 5.49 -31.08 -11.45
N THR A 291 5.13 -31.43 -12.68
CA THR A 291 6.09 -31.37 -13.79
C THR A 291 6.53 -29.92 -14.03
N PRO A 292 7.68 -29.67 -14.68
CA PRO A 292 8.14 -28.31 -14.93
C PRO A 292 7.10 -27.46 -15.68
N LEU A 293 6.47 -28.02 -16.71
CA LEU A 293 5.43 -27.33 -17.47
C LEU A 293 4.19 -27.04 -16.60
N GLN A 294 3.76 -28.00 -15.76
CA GLN A 294 2.64 -27.79 -14.85
C GLN A 294 2.91 -26.66 -13.84
N ALA A 295 4.11 -26.60 -13.26
CA ALA A 295 4.47 -25.53 -12.33
C ALA A 295 4.52 -24.16 -13.02
N LEU A 296 5.01 -24.11 -14.26
CA LEU A 296 5.00 -22.89 -15.09
C LEU A 296 3.56 -22.42 -15.34
N GLU A 297 2.67 -23.29 -15.83
CA GLU A 297 1.27 -22.93 -16.07
C GLU A 297 0.55 -22.55 -14.78
N PHE A 298 0.87 -23.21 -13.67
CA PHE A 298 0.29 -22.92 -12.36
C PHE A 298 0.59 -21.47 -11.94
N ASP A 299 1.85 -21.05 -11.98
CA ASP A 299 2.25 -19.69 -11.59
C ASP A 299 1.65 -18.64 -12.54
N LEU A 300 1.53 -18.96 -13.83
CA LEU A 300 0.86 -18.09 -14.81
C LEU A 300 -0.64 -17.90 -14.51
N GLU A 301 -1.36 -18.98 -14.20
CA GLU A 301 -2.77 -18.89 -13.85
C GLU A 301 -2.99 -18.21 -12.50
N ASP A 302 -2.10 -18.43 -11.54
CA ASP A 302 -2.14 -17.79 -10.23
C ASP A 302 -2.04 -16.27 -10.35
N VAL A 303 -1.06 -15.76 -11.11
CA VAL A 303 -0.96 -14.34 -11.42
C VAL A 303 -2.18 -13.87 -12.23
N ARG A 304 -2.61 -14.62 -13.24
CA ARG A 304 -3.79 -14.27 -14.04
C ARG A 304 -5.04 -14.06 -13.18
N GLN A 305 -5.29 -14.95 -12.22
CA GLN A 305 -6.46 -14.85 -11.34
C GLN A 305 -6.35 -13.63 -10.42
N ILE A 306 -5.18 -13.39 -9.83
CA ILE A 306 -4.92 -12.19 -9.01
C ILE A 306 -5.24 -10.91 -9.79
N LEU A 307 -4.82 -10.84 -11.05
CA LEU A 307 -5.06 -9.66 -11.91
C LEU A 307 -6.52 -9.54 -12.37
N LYS A 308 -7.24 -10.65 -12.54
CA LYS A 308 -8.69 -10.62 -12.80
C LYS A 308 -9.48 -10.14 -11.58
N ASP A 309 -9.11 -10.60 -10.39
CA ASP A 309 -9.72 -10.17 -9.13
C ASP A 309 -9.51 -8.66 -8.92
N ASP A 310 -8.32 -8.18 -9.27
CA ASP A 310 -7.97 -6.76 -9.31
C ASP A 310 -8.47 -6.05 -10.58
N LYS A 311 -9.26 -6.66 -11.46
CA LYS A 311 -9.73 -6.06 -12.74
C LYS A 311 -8.64 -5.33 -13.55
N LEU A 312 -7.38 -5.77 -13.43
CA LEU A 312 -6.22 -5.29 -14.17
C LEU A 312 -5.85 -6.21 -15.33
N TYR A 313 -6.53 -7.34 -15.47
CA TYR A 313 -6.30 -8.28 -16.57
C TYR A 313 -6.89 -7.77 -17.89
N ASP A 314 -6.02 -7.49 -18.84
CA ASP A 314 -6.35 -7.09 -20.21
C ASP A 314 -5.48 -7.84 -21.24
N ALA A 315 -5.63 -7.50 -22.53
CA ALA A 315 -4.86 -8.11 -23.61
C ALA A 315 -3.34 -7.82 -23.52
N SER A 316 -2.95 -6.67 -22.97
CA SER A 316 -1.54 -6.32 -22.77
C SER A 316 -0.91 -7.18 -21.67
N VAL A 317 -1.65 -7.44 -20.58
CA VAL A 317 -1.22 -8.34 -19.50
C VAL A 317 -1.08 -9.77 -20.01
N GLU A 318 -2.06 -10.27 -20.76
CA GLU A 318 -1.98 -11.62 -21.32
C GLU A 318 -0.77 -11.76 -22.26
N ALA A 319 -0.44 -10.73 -23.04
CA ALA A 319 0.77 -10.72 -23.86
C ALA A 319 2.06 -10.85 -23.03
N GLN A 320 2.14 -10.23 -21.84
CA GLN A 320 3.29 -10.40 -20.93
C GLN A 320 3.35 -11.81 -20.33
N LEU A 321 2.20 -12.38 -19.94
CA LEU A 321 2.13 -13.77 -19.45
C LEU A 321 2.57 -14.78 -20.53
N GLN A 322 2.18 -14.56 -21.78
CA GLN A 322 2.65 -15.38 -22.91
C GLN A 322 4.13 -15.14 -23.23
N LYS A 323 4.63 -13.90 -23.04
CA LYS A 323 6.06 -13.57 -23.20
C LYS A 323 6.91 -14.37 -22.22
N ILE A 324 6.62 -14.35 -20.92
CA ILE A 324 7.43 -15.08 -19.92
C ILE A 324 7.37 -16.60 -20.13
N LYS A 325 6.21 -17.14 -20.53
CA LYS A 325 6.07 -18.55 -20.91
C LYS A 325 6.98 -18.91 -22.09
N SER A 326 6.92 -18.13 -23.16
CA SER A 326 7.73 -18.33 -24.35
C SER A 326 9.23 -18.22 -24.06
N MET A 327 9.62 -17.29 -23.19
CA MET A 327 11.02 -17.14 -22.74
C MET A 327 11.49 -18.38 -21.98
N ASN A 328 10.70 -18.94 -21.06
CA ASN A 328 11.04 -20.18 -20.35
C ASN A 328 11.21 -21.37 -21.31
N LEU A 329 10.26 -21.56 -22.24
CA LEU A 329 10.32 -22.63 -23.25
C LEU A 329 11.55 -22.51 -24.15
N LYS A 330 11.95 -21.28 -24.49
CA LYS A 330 13.11 -21.01 -25.34
C LYS A 330 14.44 -21.20 -24.59
N LEU A 331 14.53 -20.74 -23.34
CA LEU A 331 15.76 -20.83 -22.54
C LEU A 331 16.03 -22.25 -22.04
N TYR A 332 14.98 -22.98 -21.67
CA TYR A 332 15.09 -24.32 -21.09
C TYR A 332 14.22 -25.33 -21.85
N PRO A 333 14.47 -25.54 -23.16
CA PRO A 333 13.59 -26.32 -24.03
C PRO A 333 13.55 -27.80 -23.65
N ASN A 334 14.53 -28.33 -22.93
CA ASN A 334 14.52 -29.71 -22.42
C ASN A 334 13.77 -29.89 -21.10
N ILE A 335 13.54 -28.80 -20.38
CA ILE A 335 12.90 -28.80 -19.07
C ILE A 335 11.39 -28.63 -19.20
N PHE A 336 10.94 -27.65 -20.00
CA PHE A 336 9.52 -27.29 -20.14
C PHE A 336 8.85 -27.93 -21.36
N LYS A 337 9.23 -29.17 -21.70
CA LYS A 337 8.62 -29.92 -22.81
C LYS A 337 7.19 -30.35 -22.55
#